data_AF-A0AAV9IWV6-F1
#
_entry.id   AF-A0AAV9IWV6-F1
#
_cell.length_a   1.000
_cell.length_b   1.000
_cell.length_c   1.000
_cell.angle_alpha   90.00
_cell.angle_beta   90.00
_cell.angle_gamma   90.00
#
_symmetry.space_group_name_H-M   'P 1'
#
loop_
_entity.id
_entity.type
_entity.pdbx_description
1 polymer ?
#
loop_
_entity_poly.entity_id
_entity_poly.type
_entity_poly.pdbx_seq_one_letter_code
_entity_poly.pdbx_strand_id
1 'polypeptide(L)'
;MREDQVSKAVEFLRHPTVKSREDAVAFLRQKGLEEAEIDEALRRSGAAGQASPSPPVPKTATDASAGPGALGWLWRVALGLSALSVLRELLKKYVVPLYFPQVAASSRLAEAAAVTTTPSSTVAVRKELRQLREAVEETRAALHTLNEQLQRWSDTARLREELRSELLTAIASRDAARGNAGAEARPASTAPGSNSTTAAHSPYAPPPPTEPSAVAADADHTLPDFGDIEPAQPHSWSGARSAASTQPPALRQGR
;
A
#
# COMPACT_ATOMS: atom_id res chain seq x y z
N MET A 1 -2.24 -30.59 -20.42
CA MET A 1 -3.25 -29.97 -19.54
C MET A 1 -2.61 -29.63 -18.21
N ARG A 2 -2.80 -28.41 -17.72
CA ARG A 2 -2.25 -27.94 -16.44
C ARG A 2 -3.32 -28.03 -15.35
N GLU A 3 -3.36 -29.17 -14.65
CA GLU A 3 -4.40 -29.50 -13.65
C GLU A 3 -4.55 -28.44 -12.55
N ASP A 4 -3.46 -27.79 -12.14
CA ASP A 4 -3.47 -26.70 -11.16
C ASP A 4 -4.27 -25.48 -11.64
N GLN A 5 -4.24 -25.20 -12.94
CA GLN A 5 -4.96 -24.06 -13.53
C GLN A 5 -6.44 -24.37 -13.70
N VAL A 6 -6.77 -25.60 -14.10
CA VAL A 6 -8.15 -26.10 -14.16
C VAL A 6 -8.79 -26.06 -12.77
N SER A 7 -8.05 -26.49 -11.72
CA SER A 7 -8.55 -26.45 -10.34
C SER A 7 -8.87 -25.03 -9.86
N LYS A 8 -7.98 -24.06 -10.12
CA LYS A 8 -8.21 -22.64 -9.82
C LYS A 8 -9.37 -22.06 -10.61
N ALA A 9 -9.53 -22.47 -11.86
CA ALA A 9 -10.66 -22.05 -12.70
C ALA A 9 -11.99 -22.61 -12.17
N VAL A 10 -12.03 -23.86 -11.70
CA VAL A 10 -13.21 -24.45 -11.07
C VAL A 10 -13.57 -23.72 -9.77
N GLU A 11 -12.59 -23.39 -8.94
CA GLU A 11 -12.80 -22.59 -7.72
C GLU A 11 -13.36 -21.20 -8.04
N PHE A 12 -12.77 -20.53 -9.03
CA PHE A 12 -13.24 -19.24 -9.52
C PHE A 12 -14.69 -19.31 -10.04
N LEU A 13 -15.03 -20.33 -10.84
CA LEU A 13 -16.37 -20.53 -11.40
C LEU A 13 -17.44 -20.83 -10.33
N ARG A 14 -17.04 -21.30 -9.14
CA ARG A 14 -17.94 -21.52 -8.00
C ARG A 14 -18.11 -20.29 -7.12
N HIS A 15 -17.29 -19.26 -7.32
CA HIS A 15 -17.32 -18.08 -6.48
C HIS A 15 -18.56 -17.22 -6.77
N PRO A 16 -19.31 -16.77 -5.75
CA PRO A 16 -20.57 -16.01 -5.93
C PRO A 16 -20.39 -14.65 -6.61
N THR A 17 -19.16 -14.18 -6.74
CA THR A 17 -18.81 -12.93 -7.43
C THR A 17 -18.89 -13.04 -8.95
N VAL A 18 -18.88 -14.26 -9.50
CA VAL A 18 -18.98 -14.49 -10.95
C VAL A 18 -20.44 -14.36 -11.36
N LYS A 19 -20.81 -13.19 -11.86
CA LYS A 19 -22.19 -12.83 -12.22
C LYS A 19 -22.67 -13.51 -13.51
N SER A 20 -21.76 -13.71 -14.46
CA SER A 20 -22.05 -14.28 -15.78
C SER A 20 -21.01 -15.33 -16.13
N ARG A 21 -21.47 -16.42 -16.74
CA ARG A 21 -20.62 -17.51 -17.22
C ARG A 21 -19.74 -17.07 -18.40
N GLU A 22 -20.24 -16.15 -19.21
CA GLU A 22 -19.53 -15.61 -20.38
C GLU A 22 -18.36 -14.72 -19.95
N ASP A 23 -18.57 -13.86 -18.94
CA ASP A 23 -17.52 -13.02 -18.35
C ASP A 23 -16.43 -13.88 -17.70
N ALA A 24 -16.83 -15.00 -17.08
CA ALA A 24 -15.89 -15.95 -16.49
C ALA A 24 -14.97 -16.57 -17.53
N VAL A 25 -15.52 -16.99 -18.67
CA VAL A 25 -14.76 -17.54 -19.80
C VAL A 25 -13.78 -16.51 -20.37
N ALA A 26 -14.24 -15.27 -20.58
CA ALA A 26 -13.39 -14.19 -21.05
C ALA A 26 -12.21 -13.93 -20.09
N PHE A 27 -12.47 -13.94 -18.78
CA PHE A 27 -11.45 -13.79 -17.75
C PHE A 27 -10.45 -14.95 -17.76
N LEU A 28 -10.91 -16.20 -17.89
CA LEU A 28 -10.02 -17.37 -17.94
C LEU A 28 -9.13 -17.37 -19.19
N ARG A 29 -9.66 -16.94 -20.35
CA ARG A 29 -8.86 -16.72 -21.57
C ARG A 29 -7.80 -15.62 -21.35
N GLN A 30 -8.18 -14.52 -20.70
CA GLN A 30 -7.23 -13.45 -20.34
C GLN A 30 -6.13 -13.94 -19.37
N LYS A 31 -6.44 -14.94 -18.54
CA LYS A 31 -5.47 -15.62 -17.66
C LYS A 31 -4.58 -16.63 -18.38
N GLY A 32 -4.77 -16.83 -19.68
CA GLY A 32 -3.94 -17.73 -20.50
C GLY A 32 -4.31 -19.20 -20.36
N LEU A 33 -5.55 -19.51 -20.01
CA LEU A 33 -6.07 -20.88 -20.13
C LEU A 33 -6.48 -21.14 -21.58
N GLU A 34 -6.21 -22.36 -22.04
CA GLU A 34 -6.64 -22.83 -23.36
C GLU A 34 -8.12 -23.22 -23.34
N GLU A 35 -8.77 -23.17 -24.50
CA GLU A 35 -10.21 -23.46 -24.62
C GLU A 35 -10.58 -24.85 -24.07
N ALA A 36 -9.74 -25.85 -24.30
CA ALA A 36 -9.92 -27.20 -23.76
C ALA A 36 -9.82 -27.26 -22.22
N GLU A 37 -9.01 -26.40 -21.60
CA GLU A 37 -8.89 -26.30 -20.14
C GLU A 37 -10.12 -25.59 -19.53
N ILE A 38 -10.66 -24.60 -20.25
CA ILE A 38 -11.86 -23.85 -19.87
C ILE A 38 -13.10 -24.75 -19.92
N ASP A 39 -13.27 -25.53 -20.99
CA ASP A 39 -14.38 -26.48 -21.13
C ASP A 39 -14.37 -27.52 -20.02
N GLU A 40 -13.19 -28.03 -19.66
CA GLU A 40 -13.03 -28.98 -18.57
C GLU A 40 -13.38 -28.35 -17.21
N ALA A 41 -12.98 -27.10 -16.95
CA ALA A 41 -13.34 -26.39 -15.74
C ALA A 41 -14.86 -26.08 -15.66
N LEU A 42 -15.49 -25.73 -16.79
CA LEU A 42 -16.94 -25.54 -16.90
C LEU A 42 -17.70 -26.84 -16.64
N ARG A 43 -17.20 -27.97 -17.16
CA ARG A 43 -17.76 -29.30 -16.93
C ARG A 43 -17.70 -29.67 -15.45
N ARG A 44 -16.55 -29.47 -14.79
CA ARG A 44 -16.35 -29.80 -13.36
C ARG A 44 -17.05 -28.85 -12.40
N SER A 45 -17.21 -27.59 -12.77
CA SER A 45 -18.01 -26.63 -11.98
C SER A 45 -19.50 -26.93 -12.07
N GLY A 46 -20.00 -27.38 -13.23
CA GLY A 46 -21.39 -27.79 -13.43
C GLY A 46 -21.75 -29.16 -12.82
N ALA A 47 -20.84 -30.14 -12.89
CA ALA A 47 -21.10 -31.51 -12.45
C ALA A 47 -21.15 -31.68 -10.91
N ALA A 48 -20.56 -30.75 -10.14
CA ALA A 48 -20.55 -30.81 -8.68
C ALA A 48 -21.76 -30.12 -8.01
N GLY A 49 -22.69 -29.56 -8.79
CA GLY A 49 -23.89 -28.88 -8.27
C GLY A 49 -25.02 -29.80 -7.79
N GLN A 50 -24.82 -31.12 -7.77
CA GLN A 50 -25.88 -32.10 -7.47
C GLN A 50 -25.51 -33.17 -6.44
N ALA A 51 -24.59 -32.86 -5.52
CA ALA A 51 -24.37 -33.66 -4.33
C ALA A 51 -24.27 -32.76 -3.10
N SER A 52 -25.44 -32.36 -2.59
CA SER A 52 -25.56 -31.97 -1.18
C SER A 52 -25.46 -33.24 -0.34
N PRO A 53 -24.62 -33.25 0.71
CA PRO A 53 -25.25 -33.36 2.03
C PRO A 53 -24.80 -32.26 3.00
N SER A 54 -25.78 -31.86 3.80
CA SER A 54 -25.78 -30.88 4.90
C SER A 54 -24.87 -31.28 6.10
N PRO A 55 -24.66 -30.42 7.12
CA PRO A 55 -23.35 -30.08 7.68
C PRO A 55 -23.06 -30.72 9.05
N PRO A 56 -21.84 -30.53 9.59
CA PRO A 56 -21.75 -30.16 11.00
C PRO A 56 -20.74 -29.04 11.29
N VAL A 57 -21.26 -28.03 11.99
CA VAL A 57 -20.67 -27.09 12.96
C VAL A 57 -19.44 -26.22 12.61
N PRO A 58 -19.48 -24.93 13.02
CA PRO A 58 -18.58 -23.88 12.57
C PRO A 58 -17.25 -23.93 13.32
N LYS A 59 -16.15 -23.95 12.58
CA LYS A 59 -14.91 -23.35 13.07
C LYS A 59 -14.88 -21.94 12.53
N THR A 60 -15.11 -21.00 13.44
CA THR A 60 -14.77 -19.59 13.36
C THR A 60 -13.39 -19.42 12.71
N ALA A 61 -13.37 -19.17 11.40
CA ALA A 61 -12.28 -18.45 10.76
C ALA A 61 -12.84 -17.06 10.49
N THR A 62 -12.73 -16.25 11.53
CA THR A 62 -12.63 -14.80 11.51
C THR A 62 -12.68 -14.20 10.11
N ASP A 63 -13.74 -13.44 9.87
CA ASP A 63 -13.76 -12.33 8.92
C ASP A 63 -12.53 -11.44 9.17
N ALA A 64 -11.41 -11.77 8.54
CA ALA A 64 -10.38 -10.82 8.23
C ALA A 64 -10.81 -10.15 6.92
N SER A 65 -11.76 -9.24 7.06
CA SER A 65 -11.83 -8.03 6.25
C SER A 65 -10.45 -7.35 6.32
N ALA A 66 -9.53 -7.85 5.51
CA ALA A 66 -8.25 -7.23 5.27
C ALA A 66 -8.56 -6.02 4.38
N GLY A 67 -8.94 -4.92 5.03
CA GLY A 67 -8.78 -3.60 4.45
C GLY A 67 -7.36 -3.47 3.88
N PRO A 68 -7.13 -2.57 2.92
CA PRO A 68 -5.86 -2.41 2.22
C PRO A 68 -4.76 -1.98 3.20
N GLY A 69 -4.23 -2.93 3.96
CA GLY A 69 -3.11 -2.75 4.88
C GLY A 69 -1.83 -2.59 4.08
N ALA A 70 -0.81 -2.05 4.73
CA ALA A 70 0.50 -1.69 4.17
C ALA A 70 1.13 -2.74 3.22
N LEU A 71 0.81 -4.03 3.38
CA LEU A 71 1.20 -5.09 2.45
C LEU A 71 0.63 -4.90 1.04
N GLY A 72 -0.62 -4.48 0.88
CA GLY A 72 -1.25 -4.24 -0.43
C GLY A 72 -0.63 -3.06 -1.18
N TRP A 73 -0.15 -2.04 -0.45
CA TRP A 73 0.63 -0.95 -1.02
C TRP A 73 2.01 -1.45 -1.47
N LEU A 74 2.68 -2.31 -0.68
CA LEU A 74 3.95 -2.93 -1.07
C LEU A 74 3.86 -3.73 -2.37
N TRP A 75 2.81 -4.55 -2.55
CA TRP A 75 2.61 -5.31 -3.78
C TRP A 75 2.35 -4.39 -4.99
N ARG A 76 1.68 -3.25 -4.79
CA ARG A 76 1.46 -2.25 -5.84
C ARG A 76 2.75 -1.54 -6.24
N VAL A 77 3.62 -1.20 -5.29
CA VAL A 77 4.93 -0.61 -5.56
C VAL A 77 5.86 -1.62 -6.25
N ALA A 78 5.85 -2.87 -5.80
CA ALA A 78 6.62 -3.96 -6.43
C ALA A 78 6.18 -4.20 -7.88
N LEU A 79 4.88 -4.21 -8.15
CA LEU A 79 4.34 -4.31 -9.52
C LEU A 79 4.73 -3.10 -10.37
N GLY A 80 4.64 -1.88 -9.82
CA GLY A 80 5.03 -0.65 -10.50
C GLY A 80 6.50 -0.65 -10.92
N LEU A 81 7.41 -1.05 -10.03
CA LEU A 81 8.84 -1.16 -10.33
C LEU A 81 9.14 -2.24 -11.38
N SER A 82 8.46 -3.40 -11.33
CA SER A 82 8.63 -4.45 -12.34
C SER A 82 8.17 -3.99 -13.73
N ALA A 83 7.04 -3.28 -13.80
CA ALA A 83 6.50 -2.74 -15.04
C ALA A 83 7.42 -1.67 -15.64
N LEU A 84 7.97 -0.78 -14.81
CA LEU A 84 8.97 0.22 -15.22
C LEU A 84 10.25 -0.44 -15.73
N SER A 85 10.70 -1.53 -15.12
CA SER A 85 11.91 -2.24 -15.56
C SER A 85 11.70 -2.93 -16.91
N VAL A 86 10.54 -3.58 -17.12
CA VAL A 86 10.18 -4.18 -18.41
C VAL A 86 10.01 -3.12 -19.50
N LEU A 87 9.37 -2.00 -19.17
CA LEU A 87 9.20 -0.87 -20.09
C LEU A 87 10.54 -0.24 -20.49
N ARG A 88 11.48 -0.12 -19.54
CA ARG A 88 12.84 0.36 -19.80
C ARG A 88 13.59 -0.59 -20.76
N GLU A 89 13.46 -1.90 -20.56
CA GLU A 89 14.10 -2.89 -21.42
C GLU A 89 13.48 -2.91 -22.82
N LEU A 90 12.16 -2.76 -22.91
CA LEU A 90 11.43 -2.61 -24.18
C LEU A 90 11.83 -1.32 -24.92
N LEU A 91 11.97 -0.20 -24.21
CA LEU A 91 12.44 1.05 -24.80
C LEU A 91 13.85 0.89 -25.38
N LYS A 92 14.78 0.29 -24.62
CA LYS A 92 16.15 0.08 -25.11
C LYS A 92 16.23 -0.89 -26.28
N LYS A 93 15.42 -1.95 -26.28
CA LYS A 93 15.52 -3.03 -27.27
C LYS A 93 14.72 -2.75 -28.55
N TYR A 94 13.66 -1.96 -28.47
CA TYR A 94 12.74 -1.73 -29.60
C TYR A 94 12.62 -0.27 -30.01
N VAL A 95 12.62 0.68 -29.07
CA VAL A 95 12.41 2.11 -29.41
C VAL A 95 13.73 2.77 -29.81
N VAL A 96 14.80 2.54 -29.05
CA VAL A 96 16.12 3.14 -29.31
C VAL A 96 16.67 2.75 -30.69
N PRO A 97 16.62 1.48 -31.15
CA PRO A 97 17.11 1.12 -32.48
C PRO A 97 16.28 1.71 -33.61
N LEU A 98 14.99 1.99 -33.36
CA LEU A 98 14.06 2.50 -34.36
C LEU A 98 14.23 4.01 -34.57
N TYR A 99 14.46 4.77 -33.50
CA TYR A 99 14.62 6.23 -33.55
C TYR A 99 16.07 6.67 -33.80
N PHE A 100 17.05 5.84 -33.42
CA PHE A 100 18.46 6.12 -33.67
C PHE A 100 19.14 4.96 -34.43
N PRO A 101 18.74 4.68 -35.69
CA PRO A 101 19.40 3.66 -36.51
C PRO A 101 20.90 3.95 -36.72
N GLN A 102 21.29 5.23 -36.61
CA GLN A 102 22.67 5.69 -36.65
C GLN A 102 23.53 5.09 -35.52
N VAL A 103 23.02 4.85 -34.30
CA VAL A 103 23.85 4.27 -33.21
C VAL A 103 24.05 2.77 -33.39
N ALA A 104 23.08 2.06 -33.98
CA ALA A 104 23.23 0.65 -34.32
C ALA A 104 24.26 0.44 -35.45
N ALA A 105 24.22 1.28 -36.48
CA ALA A 105 25.24 1.31 -37.53
C ALA A 105 26.62 1.77 -37.00
N SER A 106 26.63 2.78 -36.12
CA SER A 106 27.84 3.28 -35.45
C SER A 106 28.44 2.27 -34.49
N SER A 107 27.67 1.35 -33.89
CA SER A 107 28.23 0.31 -33.01
C SER A 107 29.07 -0.70 -33.78
N ARG A 108 28.62 -1.10 -34.98
CA ARG A 108 29.35 -2.01 -35.87
C ARG A 108 30.54 -1.31 -36.55
N LEU A 109 30.39 -0.04 -36.89
CA LEU A 109 31.49 0.81 -37.36
C LEU A 109 32.49 1.15 -36.25
N ALA A 110 32.03 1.31 -35.00
CA ALA A 110 32.88 1.54 -33.83
C ALA A 110 33.62 0.27 -33.41
N GLU A 111 33.05 -0.92 -33.59
CA GLU A 111 33.74 -2.19 -33.39
C GLU A 111 34.85 -2.40 -34.45
N ALA A 112 34.60 -1.96 -35.70
CA ALA A 112 35.62 -1.94 -36.76
C ALA A 112 36.66 -0.80 -36.59
N ALA A 113 36.28 0.33 -35.98
CA ALA A 113 37.15 1.49 -35.77
C ALA A 113 37.84 1.53 -34.39
N ALA A 114 37.42 0.71 -33.43
CA ALA A 114 38.01 0.62 -32.07
C ALA A 114 39.45 0.09 -32.05
N VAL A 115 39.94 -0.41 -33.18
CA VAL A 115 41.37 -0.70 -33.37
C VAL A 115 42.20 0.59 -33.48
N THR A 116 41.59 1.75 -33.75
CA THR A 116 42.31 3.02 -33.89
C THR A 116 41.47 4.21 -33.39
N THR A 117 41.75 4.64 -32.16
CA THR A 117 41.53 6.00 -31.61
C THR A 117 40.10 6.56 -31.50
N THR A 118 39.57 6.74 -30.28
CA THR A 118 38.69 7.88 -29.92
C THR A 118 38.66 8.16 -28.40
N PRO A 119 39.33 9.22 -27.90
CA PRO A 119 39.31 9.60 -26.48
C PRO A 119 37.99 10.29 -26.02
N SER A 120 37.17 10.80 -26.94
CA SER A 120 35.97 11.61 -26.62
C SER A 120 34.86 10.80 -25.93
N SER A 121 34.62 9.54 -26.34
CA SER A 121 33.62 8.66 -25.72
C SER A 121 33.92 8.36 -24.25
N THR A 122 35.20 8.35 -23.86
CA THR A 122 35.58 8.07 -22.47
C THR A 122 35.21 9.20 -21.52
N VAL A 123 35.16 10.45 -22.02
CA VAL A 123 34.78 11.62 -21.23
C VAL A 123 33.28 11.63 -20.94
N ALA A 124 32.45 11.27 -21.92
CA ALA A 124 31.00 11.15 -21.73
C ALA A 124 30.65 10.07 -20.69
N VAL A 125 31.23 8.87 -20.81
CA VAL A 125 31.00 7.77 -19.86
C VAL A 125 31.46 8.14 -18.45
N ARG A 126 32.58 8.83 -18.29
CA ARG A 126 33.03 9.32 -16.97
C ARG A 126 32.05 10.33 -16.36
N LYS A 127 31.43 11.19 -17.19
CA LYS A 127 30.42 12.14 -16.74
C LYS A 127 29.16 11.40 -16.29
N GLU A 128 28.69 10.42 -17.06
CA GLU A 128 27.54 9.59 -16.69
C GLU A 128 27.82 8.80 -15.40
N LEU A 129 29.02 8.23 -15.21
CA LEU A 129 29.38 7.54 -13.98
C LEU A 129 29.38 8.46 -12.75
N ARG A 130 29.78 9.72 -12.90
CA ARG A 130 29.67 10.71 -11.81
C ARG A 130 28.21 11.03 -11.50
N GLN A 131 27.40 11.24 -12.54
CA GLN A 131 25.98 11.54 -12.38
C GLN A 131 25.22 10.37 -11.75
N LEU A 132 25.55 9.14 -12.14
CA LEU A 132 24.96 7.94 -11.55
C LEU A 132 25.34 7.80 -10.07
N ARG A 133 26.59 8.14 -9.73
CA ARG A 133 27.04 8.13 -8.33
C ARG A 133 26.32 9.18 -7.49
N GLU A 134 26.16 10.38 -8.02
CA GLU A 134 25.40 11.45 -7.35
C GLU A 134 23.94 11.06 -7.13
N ALA A 135 23.29 10.48 -8.15
CA ALA A 135 21.93 9.95 -8.03
C ALA A 135 21.82 8.80 -7.00
N VAL A 136 22.85 7.96 -6.87
CA VAL A 136 22.90 6.90 -5.86
C VAL A 136 23.03 7.48 -4.45
N GLU A 137 23.85 8.51 -4.26
CA GLU A 137 23.96 9.18 -2.94
C GLU A 137 22.67 9.93 -2.58
N GLU A 138 22.01 10.56 -3.56
CA GLU A 138 20.72 11.23 -3.37
C GLU A 138 19.61 10.24 -2.98
N THR A 139 19.50 9.11 -3.70
CA THR A 139 18.55 8.05 -3.35
C THR A 139 18.84 7.44 -1.99
N ARG A 140 20.12 7.29 -1.62
CA ARG A 140 20.51 6.84 -0.28
C ARG A 140 20.11 7.85 0.80
N ALA A 141 20.32 9.14 0.58
CA ALA A 141 19.89 10.18 1.50
C ALA A 141 18.36 10.20 1.65
N ALA A 142 17.61 10.06 0.56
CA ALA A 142 16.15 9.96 0.58
C ALA A 142 15.64 8.71 1.32
N LEU A 143 16.33 7.58 1.23
CA LEU A 143 16.01 6.39 2.01
C LEU A 143 16.21 6.61 3.51
N HIS A 144 17.27 7.32 3.90
CA HIS A 144 17.51 7.66 5.31
C HIS A 144 16.41 8.58 5.85
N THR A 145 16.00 9.60 5.11
CA THR A 145 14.91 10.49 5.56
C THR A 145 13.57 9.76 5.65
N LEU A 146 13.27 8.86 4.71
CA LEU A 146 12.07 8.02 4.78
C LEU A 146 12.10 7.09 6.00
N ASN A 147 13.26 6.51 6.31
CA ASN A 147 13.42 5.65 7.48
C ASN A 147 13.22 6.43 8.80
N GLU A 148 13.75 7.66 8.88
CA GLU A 148 13.51 8.53 10.03
C GLU A 148 12.02 8.88 10.16
N GLN A 149 11.33 9.15 9.05
CA GLN A 149 9.89 9.40 9.08
C GLN A 149 9.13 8.16 9.60
N LEU A 150 9.45 6.97 9.12
CA LEU A 150 8.84 5.72 9.59
C LEU A 150 9.08 5.48 11.08
N GLN A 151 10.28 5.78 11.58
CA GLN A 151 10.56 5.69 13.01
C GLN A 151 9.70 6.66 13.81
N ARG A 152 9.60 7.93 13.40
CA ARG A 152 8.72 8.92 14.04
C ARG A 152 7.27 8.44 14.07
N TRP A 153 6.75 7.90 12.97
CA TRP A 153 5.40 7.33 12.92
C TRP A 153 5.25 6.16 13.89
N SER A 154 6.23 5.26 13.97
CA SER A 154 6.20 4.13 14.90
C SER A 154 6.19 4.59 16.37
N ASP A 155 6.93 5.64 16.71
CA ASP A 155 6.95 6.20 18.05
C ASP A 155 5.59 6.83 18.41
N THR A 156 4.98 7.56 17.46
CA THR A 156 3.62 8.11 17.69
C THR A 156 2.56 7.02 17.86
N ALA A 157 2.70 5.89 17.16
CA ALA A 157 1.80 4.76 17.32
C ALA A 157 1.98 4.09 18.70
N ARG A 158 3.22 3.99 19.17
CA ARG A 158 3.56 3.41 20.48
C ARG A 158 3.03 4.26 21.63
N LEU A 159 3.20 5.57 21.55
CA LEU A 159 2.67 6.52 22.53
C LEU A 159 1.14 6.47 22.62
N ARG A 160 0.46 6.25 21.48
CA ARG A 160 -1.00 6.09 21.48
C ARG A 160 -1.44 4.83 22.21
N GLU A 161 -0.70 3.73 22.06
CA GLU A 161 -1.02 2.48 22.75
C GLU A 161 -0.73 2.58 24.25
N GLU A 162 0.35 3.27 24.63
CA GLU A 162 0.66 3.56 26.04
C GLU A 162 -0.47 4.38 26.68
N LEU A 163 -0.89 5.49 26.06
CA LEU A 163 -2.02 6.30 26.54
C LEU A 163 -3.33 5.49 26.62
N ARG A 164 -3.58 4.59 25.67
CA ARG A 164 -4.74 3.69 25.70
C ARG A 164 -4.68 2.73 26.88
N SER A 165 -3.51 2.18 27.17
CA SER A 165 -3.30 1.26 28.30
C SER A 165 -3.45 1.96 29.65
N GLU A 166 -2.95 3.20 29.77
CA GLU A 166 -3.14 4.03 30.97
C GLU A 166 -4.62 4.36 31.19
N LEU A 167 -5.34 4.74 30.14
CA LEU A 167 -6.78 5.01 30.22
C LEU A 167 -7.57 3.78 30.70
N LEU A 168 -7.27 2.59 30.16
CA LEU A 168 -7.93 1.35 30.60
C LEU A 168 -7.65 1.03 32.06
N THR A 169 -6.40 1.24 32.51
CA THR A 169 -6.00 1.05 33.90
C THR A 169 -6.70 2.05 34.83
N ALA A 170 -6.83 3.30 34.41
CA ALA A 170 -7.53 4.35 35.16
C ALA A 170 -9.03 4.08 35.27
N ILE A 171 -9.67 3.53 34.22
CA ILE A 171 -11.07 3.12 34.28
C ILE A 171 -11.24 1.94 35.26
N ALA A 172 -10.38 0.92 35.17
CA ALA A 172 -10.43 -0.24 36.04
C ALA A 172 -10.22 0.14 37.52
N SER A 173 -9.27 1.03 37.82
CA SER A 173 -9.03 1.49 39.20
C SER A 173 -10.20 2.32 39.74
N ARG A 174 -10.85 3.15 38.90
CA ARG A 174 -12.05 3.89 39.26
C ARG A 174 -13.22 2.97 39.59
N ASP A 175 -13.44 1.93 38.78
CA ASP A 175 -14.53 0.97 39.00
C ASP A 175 -14.30 0.13 40.27
N ALA A 176 -13.04 -0.24 40.55
CA ALA A 176 -12.65 -0.88 41.81
C ALA A 176 -12.92 0.01 43.04
N ALA A 177 -12.56 1.30 42.98
CA ALA A 177 -12.84 2.25 44.06
C ALA A 177 -14.36 2.43 44.29
N ARG A 178 -15.16 2.45 43.22
CA ARG A 178 -16.62 2.56 43.29
C ARG A 178 -17.28 1.30 43.89
N GLY A 179 -16.76 0.12 43.55
CA GLY A 179 -17.21 -1.15 44.14
C GLY A 179 -16.99 -1.22 45.65
N ASN A 180 -15.85 -0.74 46.14
CA ASN A 180 -15.53 -0.76 47.57
C ASN A 180 -16.42 0.21 48.37
N ALA A 181 -16.69 1.41 47.83
CA ALA A 181 -17.57 2.39 48.48
C ALA A 181 -19.04 1.93 48.59
N GLY A 182 -19.51 1.06 47.68
CA GLY A 182 -20.86 0.52 47.72
C GLY A 182 -21.08 -0.59 48.76
N ALA A 183 -20.02 -1.23 49.25
CA ALA A 183 -20.10 -2.34 50.21
C ALA A 183 -20.29 -1.87 51.67
N GLU A 184 -19.83 -0.67 52.02
CA GLU A 184 -19.90 -0.15 53.41
C GLU A 184 -21.24 0.54 53.75
N ALA A 185 -22.09 0.84 52.77
CA ALA A 185 -23.34 1.60 52.97
C ALA A 185 -24.62 0.74 52.94
N ARG A 186 -24.55 -0.53 53.36
CA ARG A 186 -25.75 -1.37 53.63
C ARG A 186 -25.97 -1.53 55.13
N PRO A 187 -26.68 -0.61 55.81
CA PRO A 187 -27.30 -0.94 57.08
C PRO A 187 -28.39 -1.99 56.82
N ALA A 188 -28.34 -3.09 57.57
CA ALA A 188 -29.33 -4.15 57.55
C ALA A 188 -30.73 -3.59 57.89
N SER A 189 -31.53 -3.29 56.88
CA SER A 189 -32.96 -3.00 57.03
C SER A 189 -33.75 -4.22 56.58
N THR A 190 -34.03 -5.10 57.54
CA THR A 190 -34.95 -6.22 57.42
C THR A 190 -36.38 -5.66 57.45
N ALA A 191 -37.06 -5.64 56.32
CA ALA A 191 -38.52 -5.45 56.29
C ALA A 191 -39.14 -6.31 55.18
N PRO A 192 -40.14 -7.15 55.49
CA PRO A 192 -40.94 -7.84 54.49
C PRO A 192 -42.13 -6.94 54.13
N GLY A 193 -42.24 -6.53 52.87
CA GLY A 193 -43.30 -5.65 52.41
C GLY A 193 -43.68 -5.98 50.97
N SER A 194 -44.71 -6.81 50.85
CA SER A 194 -45.42 -7.18 49.64
C SER A 194 -46.21 -6.01 49.07
N ASN A 195 -46.05 -5.74 47.77
CA ASN A 195 -47.08 -5.13 46.95
C ASN A 195 -46.80 -5.30 45.45
N SER A 196 -47.60 -6.20 44.89
CA SER A 196 -47.93 -6.31 43.48
C SER A 196 -48.68 -5.05 43.03
N THR A 197 -48.24 -4.40 41.95
CA THR A 197 -49.08 -3.50 41.15
C THR A 197 -48.82 -3.72 39.67
N THR A 198 -49.91 -4.13 39.02
CA THR A 198 -50.15 -4.42 37.61
C THR A 198 -50.38 -3.12 36.80
N ALA A 199 -50.12 -3.19 35.48
CA ALA A 199 -50.50 -2.27 34.38
C ALA A 199 -49.65 -0.99 34.24
N ALA A 200 -49.28 -0.49 33.05
CA ALA A 200 -49.71 -0.74 31.68
C ALA A 200 -48.51 -0.49 30.72
N HIS A 201 -48.21 -1.40 29.79
CA HIS A 201 -48.41 -1.21 28.36
C HIS A 201 -48.43 0.25 27.88
N SER A 202 -47.29 0.71 27.36
CA SER A 202 -47.19 1.87 26.47
C SER A 202 -46.55 1.39 25.17
N PRO A 203 -47.25 1.41 24.02
CA PRO A 203 -46.65 1.04 22.75
C PRO A 203 -45.70 2.16 22.32
N TYR A 204 -44.40 1.86 22.35
CA TYR A 204 -43.37 2.72 21.80
C TYR A 204 -43.54 2.79 20.27
N ALA A 205 -44.12 3.88 19.80
CA ALA A 205 -44.14 4.23 18.38
C ALA A 205 -42.69 4.56 17.96
N PRO A 206 -42.15 3.94 16.90
CA PRO A 206 -40.85 4.32 16.37
C PRO A 206 -40.91 5.75 15.80
N PRO A 207 -39.87 6.59 16.00
CA PRO A 207 -39.81 7.89 15.35
C PRO A 207 -39.71 7.74 13.82
N PRO A 208 -40.29 8.67 13.03
CA PRO A 208 -40.18 8.66 11.58
C PRO A 208 -38.72 8.83 11.13
N PRO A 209 -38.36 8.30 9.94
CA PRO A 209 -37.05 8.55 9.35
C PRO A 209 -36.88 10.05 9.08
N THR A 210 -35.83 10.62 9.65
CA THR A 210 -35.37 11.97 9.34
C THR A 210 -35.07 12.04 7.84
N GLU A 211 -35.93 12.72 7.09
CA GLU A 211 -35.64 13.12 5.72
C GLU A 211 -34.34 13.94 5.71
N PRO A 212 -33.41 13.70 4.78
CA PRO A 212 -32.29 14.61 4.58
C PRO A 212 -32.85 15.91 4.02
N SER A 213 -32.92 16.94 4.88
CA SER A 213 -33.04 18.32 4.44
C SER A 213 -32.03 18.56 3.32
N ALA A 214 -32.55 18.83 2.14
CA ALA A 214 -31.86 19.47 1.04
C ALA A 214 -31.32 20.80 1.56
N VAL A 215 -30.07 20.80 1.99
CA VAL A 215 -29.30 22.03 2.18
C VAL A 215 -29.05 22.58 0.80
N ALA A 216 -29.65 23.76 0.60
CA ALA A 216 -29.45 24.66 -0.50
C ALA A 216 -28.01 24.59 -1.05
N ALA A 217 -27.94 24.32 -2.35
CA ALA A 217 -26.84 24.73 -3.18
C ALA A 217 -26.82 26.26 -3.21
N ASP A 218 -25.96 26.87 -2.41
CA ASP A 218 -25.40 28.18 -2.73
C ASP A 218 -24.10 28.42 -1.96
N ALA A 219 -23.20 29.18 -2.60
CA ALA A 219 -21.90 29.68 -2.14
C ALA A 219 -20.64 28.88 -2.54
N ASP A 220 -20.13 29.25 -3.72
CA ASP A 220 -18.73 29.61 -3.98
C ASP A 220 -17.62 28.66 -3.48
N HIS A 221 -17.36 27.64 -4.29
CA HIS A 221 -16.00 27.14 -4.48
C HIS A 221 -15.41 27.79 -5.72
N THR A 222 -15.05 29.07 -5.59
CA THR A 222 -14.08 29.69 -6.47
C THR A 222 -12.75 28.98 -6.23
N LEU A 223 -12.30 28.20 -7.22
CA LEU A 223 -10.93 27.68 -7.22
C LEU A 223 -9.97 28.86 -6.98
N PRO A 224 -8.95 28.73 -6.12
CA PRO A 224 -7.88 29.71 -6.10
C PRO A 224 -7.28 29.80 -7.50
N ASP A 225 -7.33 31.00 -8.08
CA ASP A 225 -6.67 31.32 -9.32
C ASP A 225 -5.16 31.13 -9.11
N PHE A 226 -4.59 30.10 -9.74
CA PHE A 226 -3.16 29.79 -9.67
C PHE A 226 -2.33 30.67 -10.61
N GLY A 227 -2.92 31.72 -11.20
CA GLY A 227 -2.25 32.68 -12.09
C GLY A 227 -1.16 33.54 -11.44
N ASP A 228 -1.16 33.68 -10.11
CA ASP A 228 -0.24 34.56 -9.37
C ASP A 228 0.81 33.80 -8.54
N ILE A 229 1.13 32.54 -8.85
CA ILE A 229 2.33 31.90 -8.29
C ILE A 229 3.57 32.53 -8.94
N GLU A 230 4.02 33.62 -8.34
CA GLU A 230 5.30 34.25 -8.58
C GLU A 230 6.41 33.18 -8.47
N PRO A 231 7.28 33.00 -9.48
CA PRO A 231 8.36 32.04 -9.40
C PRO A 231 9.28 32.42 -8.24
N ALA A 232 9.38 31.53 -7.26
CA ALA A 232 10.25 31.70 -6.10
C ALA A 232 11.64 32.17 -6.56
N GLN A 233 11.99 33.40 -6.17
CA GLN A 233 13.31 33.98 -6.39
C GLN A 233 14.37 33.00 -5.86
N PRO A 234 15.37 32.60 -6.68
CA PRO A 234 16.42 31.72 -6.21
C PRO A 234 17.22 32.47 -5.15
N HIS A 235 17.01 32.14 -3.88
CA HIS A 235 17.89 32.55 -2.81
C HIS A 235 19.29 32.03 -3.13
N SER A 236 20.16 32.95 -3.54
CA SER A 236 21.58 32.73 -3.74
C SER A 236 22.19 32.30 -2.40
N TRP A 237 22.28 30.99 -2.18
CA TRP A 237 23.00 30.42 -1.06
C TRP A 237 24.50 30.66 -1.28
N SER A 238 24.98 31.82 -0.84
CA SER A 238 26.40 32.15 -0.81
C SER A 238 27.04 31.42 0.38
N GLY A 239 27.24 30.11 0.19
CA GLY A 239 27.92 29.23 1.15
C GLY A 239 29.42 29.31 0.94
N ALA A 240 30.10 30.11 1.76
CA ALA A 240 31.55 30.17 1.86
C ALA A 240 32.11 28.76 2.13
N ARG A 241 32.74 28.15 1.14
CA ARG A 241 33.57 26.95 1.32
C ARG A 241 34.89 27.38 1.95
N SER A 242 34.98 27.26 3.27
CA SER A 242 36.27 27.23 3.97
C SER A 242 37.04 26.00 3.48
N ALA A 243 38.10 26.26 2.71
CA ALA A 243 39.07 25.25 2.30
C ALA A 243 39.90 24.81 3.52
N ALA A 244 39.55 23.68 4.12
CA ALA A 244 40.44 22.97 5.01
C ALA A 244 41.50 22.24 4.18
N SER A 245 42.66 22.89 4.05
CA SER A 245 43.88 22.31 3.50
C SER A 245 44.39 21.23 4.46
N THR A 246 44.08 19.96 4.18
CA THR A 246 44.71 18.82 4.86
C THR A 246 45.98 18.46 4.11
N GLN A 247 47.10 18.92 4.64
CA GLN A 247 48.45 18.62 4.22
C GLN A 247 48.78 17.15 4.56
N PRO A 248 49.26 16.32 3.60
CA PRO A 248 49.64 14.94 3.90
C PRO A 248 50.99 14.87 4.64
N PRO A 249 51.17 13.93 5.59
CA PRO A 249 52.41 13.77 6.33
C PRO A 249 53.53 13.19 5.46
N ALA A 250 54.71 13.81 5.56
CA ALA A 250 55.93 13.39 4.89
C ALA A 250 56.40 12.01 5.40
N LEU A 251 56.64 11.10 4.46
CA LEU A 251 57.29 9.82 4.67
C LEU A 251 58.75 10.04 5.11
N ARG A 252 59.01 9.76 6.38
CA ARG A 252 60.34 9.69 6.99
C ARG A 252 61.02 8.40 6.54
N GLN A 253 61.92 8.49 5.56
CA GLN A 253 62.86 7.41 5.25
C GLN A 253 63.87 7.27 6.40
N GLY A 254 63.86 6.10 7.05
CA GLY A 254 64.92 5.66 7.95
C GLY A 254 65.88 4.76 7.18
N ARG A 255 67.17 5.08 7.31
CA ARG A 255 68.34 4.27 6.93
C ARG A 255 68.41 2.97 7.74
#